data_AF-A0A974GXI8-F1
#
_entry.id   AF-A0A974GXI8-F1
#
_cell.length_a   1.000
_cell.length_b   1.000
_cell.length_c   1.000
_cell.angle_alpha   90.00
_cell.angle_beta   90.00
_cell.angle_gamma   90.00
#
_symmetry.space_group_name_H-M   'P 1'
#
loop_
_entity.id
_entity.type
_entity.pdbx_description
1 polymer ?
#
loop_
_entity_poly.entity_id
_entity_poly.type
_entity_poly.pdbx_seq_one_letter_code
_entity_poly.pdbx_strand_id
1 'polypeptide(L)'
;MNIVKLLKYSLYLLIMILVVFFFITIYMYFFSKQPAAEISYSIAVPLCIFIVSLLYAKSVHERGLIRGIEIWIVYFALVLLMKVIFSYPGEISIVRQLLYLPVAIVGGILGVNTKLKIPKR
;
A
#
# COMPACT_ATOMS: atom_id res chain seq x y z
N MET A 1 5.98 18.16 6.88
CA MET A 1 5.27 16.86 6.85
C MET A 1 3.88 17.08 7.41
N ASN A 2 2.80 16.78 6.68
CA ASN A 2 1.44 17.03 7.17
C ASN A 2 0.90 15.75 7.84
N ILE A 3 1.12 15.65 9.16
CA ILE A 3 0.81 14.46 9.97
C ILE A 3 -0.65 14.05 9.87
N VAL A 4 -1.59 15.01 9.82
CA VAL A 4 -3.02 14.73 9.69
C VAL A 4 -3.34 14.02 8.38
N LYS A 5 -2.75 14.49 7.27
CA LYS A 5 -2.92 13.83 5.97
C LYS A 5 -2.26 12.47 5.97
N LEU A 6 -1.04 12.36 6.49
CA LEU A 6 -0.35 11.07 6.59
C LEU A 6 -1.21 10.05 7.34
N LEU A 7 -1.73 10.41 8.52
CA LEU A 7 -2.60 9.55 9.31
C LEU A 7 -3.87 9.12 8.55
N LYS A 8 -4.51 10.06 7.85
CA LYS A 8 -5.69 9.76 7.00
C LYS A 8 -5.37 8.74 5.91
N TYR A 9 -4.25 8.90 5.21
CA TYR A 9 -3.86 7.99 4.14
C TYR A 9 -3.28 6.66 4.66
N SER A 10 -2.65 6.66 5.82
CA SER A 10 -2.29 5.43 6.56
C SER A 10 -3.53 4.61 6.90
N LEU A 11 -4.61 5.27 7.36
CA LEU A 11 -5.88 4.60 7.62
C LEU A 11 -6.49 4.03 6.34
N TYR A 12 -6.45 4.76 5.22
CA TYR A 12 -6.90 4.22 3.93
C TYR A 12 -6.08 3.00 3.49
N LEU A 13 -4.75 3.03 3.67
CA LEU A 13 -3.90 1.88 3.38
C LEU A 13 -4.30 0.66 4.20
N LEU A 14 -4.50 0.85 5.51
CA LEU A 14 -4.91 -0.23 6.40
C LEU A 14 -6.27 -0.82 5.97
N ILE A 15 -7.27 0.03 5.71
CA ILE A 15 -8.60 -0.41 5.27
C ILE A 15 -8.50 -1.17 3.95
N MET A 16 -7.75 -0.66 2.96
CA MET A 16 -7.57 -1.32 1.66
C MET A 16 -6.92 -2.70 1.83
N ILE A 17 -5.88 -2.82 2.66
CA ILE A 17 -5.22 -4.10 2.95
C ILE A 17 -6.19 -5.08 3.63
N LEU A 18 -6.97 -4.62 4.60
CA LEU A 18 -7.95 -5.45 5.30
C LEU A 18 -9.07 -5.93 4.36
N VAL A 19 -9.55 -5.06 3.47
CA VAL A 19 -10.56 -5.41 2.46
C VAL A 19 -10.01 -6.46 1.50
N VAL A 20 -8.79 -6.26 0.99
CA VAL A 20 -8.11 -7.26 0.14
C VAL A 20 -7.94 -8.58 0.88
N PHE A 21 -7.48 -8.53 2.13
CA PHE A 21 -7.31 -9.71 2.96
C PHE A 21 -8.64 -10.45 3.16
N PHE A 22 -9.72 -9.74 3.48
CA PHE A 22 -11.05 -10.31 3.68
C PHE A 22 -11.58 -11.03 2.43
N PHE A 23 -11.54 -10.38 1.26
CA PHE A 23 -11.98 -11.01 0.01
C PHE A 23 -11.16 -12.27 -0.32
N ILE A 24 -9.86 -12.24 -0.05
CA ILE A 24 -8.97 -13.38 -0.29
C ILE A 24 -9.24 -14.50 0.72
N THR A 25 -9.47 -14.21 1.99
CA THR A 25 -9.85 -15.22 3.00
C THR A 25 -11.15 -15.91 2.60
N ILE A 26 -12.15 -15.16 2.15
CA ILE A 26 -13.40 -15.72 1.59
C ILE A 26 -13.07 -16.61 0.39
N TYR A 27 -12.29 -16.12 -0.56
CA TYR A 27 -11.94 -16.87 -1.76
C TYR A 27 -11.22 -18.19 -1.41
N MET A 28 -10.21 -18.16 -0.56
CA MET A 28 -9.47 -19.36 -0.13
C MET A 28 -10.38 -20.35 0.62
N TYR A 29 -11.31 -19.85 1.42
CA TYR A 29 -12.27 -20.68 2.17
C TYR A 29 -13.22 -21.43 1.23
N PHE A 30 -13.74 -20.77 0.19
CA PHE A 30 -14.72 -21.36 -0.72
C PHE A 30 -14.14 -22.13 -1.90
N PHE A 31 -12.96 -21.75 -2.41
CA PHE A 31 -12.40 -22.30 -3.66
C PHE A 31 -11.17 -23.22 -3.47
N SER A 32 -10.74 -23.46 -2.22
CA SER A 32 -9.54 -24.25 -1.88
C SER A 32 -8.25 -23.73 -2.53
N LYS A 33 -7.08 -24.27 -2.16
CA LYS A 33 -5.75 -23.75 -2.53
C LYS A 33 -5.50 -23.76 -4.05
N GLN A 34 -6.01 -22.75 -4.75
CA GLN A 34 -5.73 -22.52 -6.15
C GLN A 34 -4.57 -21.53 -6.30
N PRO A 35 -3.56 -21.83 -7.14
CA PRO A 35 -2.41 -20.96 -7.35
C PRO A 35 -2.81 -19.56 -7.87
N ALA A 36 -3.98 -19.42 -8.50
CA ALA A 36 -4.54 -18.15 -8.92
C ALA A 36 -4.81 -17.18 -7.75
N ALA A 37 -5.18 -17.68 -6.57
CA ALA A 37 -5.42 -16.86 -5.38
C ALA A 37 -4.12 -16.23 -4.83
N GLU A 38 -3.03 -17.00 -4.88
CA GLU A 38 -1.71 -16.56 -4.41
C GLU A 38 -1.10 -15.51 -5.34
N ILE A 39 -1.27 -15.68 -6.66
CA ILE A 39 -0.90 -14.67 -7.66
C ILE A 39 -1.68 -13.38 -7.44
N SER A 40 -2.99 -13.47 -7.20
CA SER A 40 -3.85 -12.31 -6.93
C SER A 40 -3.38 -11.52 -5.70
N TYR A 41 -2.96 -12.22 -4.63
CA TYR A 41 -2.38 -11.59 -3.44
C TYR A 41 -1.08 -10.83 -3.76
N SER A 42 -0.19 -11.43 -4.56
CA SER A 42 1.09 -10.83 -4.92
C SER A 42 0.97 -9.50 -5.68
N ILE A 43 -0.17 -9.28 -6.35
CA ILE A 43 -0.45 -8.08 -7.17
C ILE A 43 -1.29 -7.05 -6.38
N ALA A 44 -2.24 -7.50 -5.56
CA ALA A 44 -3.18 -6.62 -4.86
C ALA A 44 -2.49 -5.70 -3.84
N VAL A 45 -1.49 -6.21 -3.12
CA VAL A 45 -0.75 -5.43 -2.12
C VAL A 45 0.05 -4.28 -2.76
N PRO A 46 0.88 -4.51 -3.80
CA PRO A 46 1.51 -3.44 -4.57
C PRO A 46 0.53 -2.39 -5.11
N LEU A 47 -0.63 -2.82 -5.62
CA LEU A 47 -1.65 -1.90 -6.14
C LEU A 47 -2.23 -1.00 -5.04
N CYS A 48 -2.50 -1.54 -3.85
CA CYS A 48 -2.97 -0.74 -2.72
C CYS A 48 -1.94 0.32 -2.32
N ILE A 49 -0.67 -0.09 -2.22
CA ILE A 49 0.44 0.82 -1.93
C ILE A 49 0.55 1.91 -2.98
N PHE A 50 0.45 1.55 -4.26
CA PHE A 50 0.49 2.48 -5.39
C PHE A 50 -0.63 3.53 -5.30
N ILE A 51 -1.89 3.09 -5.16
CA ILE A 51 -3.06 3.97 -5.13
C ILE A 51 -2.98 4.92 -3.94
N VAL A 52 -2.68 4.41 -2.75
CA VAL A 52 -2.59 5.25 -1.55
C VAL A 52 -1.44 6.23 -1.66
N SER A 53 -0.28 5.80 -2.17
CA SER A 53 0.86 6.68 -2.41
C SER A 53 0.51 7.81 -3.37
N LEU A 54 -0.20 7.49 -4.46
CA LEU A 54 -0.67 8.47 -5.43
C LEU A 54 -1.62 9.49 -4.79
N LEU A 55 -2.63 9.02 -4.05
CA LEU A 55 -3.60 9.90 -3.41
C LEU A 55 -2.97 10.78 -2.31
N TYR A 56 -2.07 10.20 -1.52
CA TYR A 56 -1.34 10.92 -0.48
C TYR A 56 -0.46 12.02 -1.09
N ALA A 57 0.34 11.68 -2.10
CA ALA A 57 1.22 12.63 -2.77
C ALA A 57 0.44 13.75 -3.47
N LYS A 58 -0.71 13.44 -4.09
CA LYS A 58 -1.64 14.44 -4.66
C LYS A 58 -2.16 15.43 -3.61
N SER A 59 -2.33 14.98 -2.37
CA SER A 59 -2.86 15.80 -1.28
C SER A 59 -1.82 16.75 -0.65
N VAL A 60 -0.54 16.41 -0.68
CA VAL A 60 0.55 17.15 -0.03
C VAL A 60 1.40 17.97 -1.02
N HIS A 61 1.39 17.63 -2.31
CA HIS A 61 1.93 18.42 -3.43
C HIS A 61 3.44 18.71 -3.44
N GLU A 62 4.21 18.06 -2.56
CA GLU A 62 5.66 18.26 -2.45
C GLU A 62 6.41 16.93 -2.52
N ARG A 63 7.53 16.93 -3.28
CA ARG A 63 8.56 15.88 -3.35
C ARG A 63 7.99 14.46 -3.36
N GLY A 64 7.44 14.05 -4.51
CA GLY A 64 6.74 12.76 -4.69
C GLY A 64 7.55 11.53 -4.29
N LEU A 65 8.87 11.57 -4.47
CA LEU A 65 9.79 10.52 -4.00
C LEU A 65 9.68 10.30 -2.48
N ILE A 66 9.74 11.39 -1.69
CA ILE A 66 9.68 11.32 -0.23
C ILE A 66 8.32 10.81 0.22
N ARG A 67 7.23 11.23 -0.44
CA ARG A 67 5.86 10.77 -0.10
C ARG A 67 5.65 9.29 -0.39
N GLY A 68 6.25 8.77 -1.46
CA GLY A 68 6.26 7.34 -1.73
C GLY A 68 7.01 6.55 -0.67
N ILE A 69 8.18 7.04 -0.24
CA ILE A 69 8.96 6.43 0.84
C ILE A 69 8.17 6.44 2.16
N GLU A 70 7.51 7.56 2.51
CA GLU A 70 6.68 7.66 3.73
C GLU A 70 5.57 6.59 3.76
N ILE A 71 4.85 6.40 2.64
CA ILE A 71 3.80 5.37 2.56
C ILE A 71 4.39 3.96 2.62
N TRP A 72 5.55 3.71 2.02
CA TRP A 72 6.23 2.42 2.15
C TRP A 72 6.66 2.13 3.60
N ILE A 73 7.16 3.13 4.33
CA ILE A 73 7.51 2.97 5.75
C ILE A 73 6.27 2.64 6.57
N VAL A 74 5.15 3.32 6.35
CA VAL A 74 3.87 3.02 7.03
C VAL A 74 3.43 1.59 6.71
N TYR A 75 3.45 1.19 5.44
CA TYR A 75 3.15 -0.17 5.02
C TYR A 75 4.01 -1.20 5.76
N PHE A 76 5.32 -0.98 5.78
CA PHE A 76 6.26 -1.90 6.42
C PHE A 76 6.03 -2.00 7.93
N ALA A 77 5.75 -0.88 8.59
CA ALA A 77 5.38 -0.85 10.00
C ALA A 77 4.08 -1.64 10.27
N LEU A 78 3.08 -1.53 9.40
CA LEU A 78 1.85 -2.33 9.50
C LEU A 78 2.13 -3.83 9.39
N VAL A 79 2.97 -4.25 8.43
CA VAL A 79 3.34 -5.67 8.27
C VAL A 79 4.03 -6.21 9.52
N LEU A 80 4.97 -5.45 10.10
CA LEU A 80 5.63 -5.83 11.35
C LEU A 80 4.66 -5.92 12.52
N LEU A 81 3.74 -4.96 12.62
CA LEU A 81 2.71 -4.91 13.67
C LEU A 81 1.76 -6.11 13.57
N MET A 82 1.33 -6.47 12.36
CA MET A 82 0.50 -7.67 12.14
C MET A 82 1.24 -8.94 12.56
N LYS A 83 2.55 -9.06 12.29
CA LYS A 83 3.33 -10.23 12.73
C LYS A 83 3.34 -10.37 14.25
N VAL A 84 3.52 -9.26 14.97
CA VAL A 84 3.54 -9.25 16.44
C VAL A 84 2.16 -9.60 17.00
N ILE A 85 1.09 -8.98 16.50
CA ILE A 85 -0.27 -9.19 17.01
C ILE A 85 -0.76 -10.62 16.77
N PHE A 86 -0.55 -11.15 15.56
CA PHE A 86 -1.05 -12.47 15.19
C PHE A 86 -0.07 -13.61 15.50
N SER A 87 1.09 -13.31 16.10
CA SER A 87 2.15 -14.30 16.38
C SER A 87 2.45 -15.16 15.15
N TYR A 88 2.48 -14.55 13.97
CA TYR A 88 2.52 -15.28 12.70
C TYR A 88 3.86 -16.03 12.57
N PRO A 89 3.85 -17.37 12.46
CA PRO A 89 5.06 -18.19 12.49
C PRO A 89 5.87 -18.10 11.19
N GLY A 90 5.32 -17.53 10.12
CA GLY A 90 6.00 -17.41 8.83
C GLY A 90 7.07 -16.31 8.81
N GLU A 91 8.16 -16.58 8.10
CA GLU A 91 9.23 -15.61 7.88
C GLU A 91 8.75 -14.46 6.98
N ILE A 92 9.03 -13.23 7.41
CA ILE A 92 8.83 -12.06 6.53
C ILE A 92 10.05 -11.98 5.62
N SER A 93 9.86 -12.26 4.34
CA SER A 93 10.88 -12.00 3.33
C SER A 93 11.08 -10.50 3.16
N ILE A 94 12.13 -9.95 3.79
CA ILE A 94 12.49 -8.52 3.69
C ILE A 94 12.67 -8.10 2.23
N VAL A 95 13.32 -8.94 1.43
CA VAL A 95 13.54 -8.71 0.00
C VAL A 95 12.21 -8.51 -0.73
N ARG A 96 11.21 -9.36 -0.45
CA ARG A 96 9.87 -9.23 -1.06
C ARG A 96 9.20 -7.92 -0.68
N GLN A 97 9.31 -7.49 0.57
CA GLN A 97 8.73 -6.22 1.03
C GLN A 97 9.45 -4.99 0.44
N LEU A 98 10.75 -5.11 0.22
CA LEU A 98 11.57 -4.06 -0.41
C LEU A 98 11.20 -3.87 -1.89
N LEU A 99 10.79 -4.92 -2.60
CA LEU A 99 10.30 -4.83 -3.98
C LEU A 99 9.05 -3.97 -4.15
N TYR A 100 8.33 -3.68 -3.06
CA TYR A 100 7.17 -2.78 -3.08
C TYR A 100 7.54 -1.30 -2.94
N LEU A 101 8.80 -0.98 -2.56
CA LEU A 101 9.28 0.39 -2.45
C LEU A 101 9.27 1.14 -3.79
N PRO A 102 9.78 0.59 -4.91
CA PRO A 102 9.67 1.24 -6.22
C PRO A 102 8.23 1.57 -6.59
N VAL A 103 7.29 0.66 -6.30
CA VAL A 103 5.86 0.85 -6.59
C VAL A 103 5.29 2.04 -5.80
N ALA A 104 5.63 2.15 -4.51
CA ALA A 104 5.26 3.28 -3.68
C ALA A 104 5.85 4.60 -4.21
N ILE A 105 7.11 4.59 -4.63
CA ILE A 105 7.80 5.77 -5.20
C ILE A 105 7.14 6.22 -6.49
N VAL A 106 6.83 5.30 -7.42
CA VAL A 106 6.15 5.62 -8.68
C VAL A 106 4.77 6.23 -8.40
N GLY A 107 3.99 5.65 -7.49
CA GLY A 107 2.72 6.23 -7.04
C GLY A 107 2.89 7.65 -6.51
N GLY A 108 3.92 7.89 -5.71
CA GLY A 108 4.21 9.19 -5.11
C GLY A 108 4.59 10.26 -6.14
N ILE A 109 5.44 9.91 -7.11
CA ILE A 109 5.84 10.81 -8.21
C ILE A 109 4.64 11.17 -9.08
N LEU A 110 3.85 10.18 -9.51
CA LEU A 110 2.65 10.42 -10.33
C LEU A 110 1.58 11.23 -9.57
N GLY A 111 1.43 10.99 -8.27
CA GLY A 111 0.48 11.73 -7.43
C GLY A 111 0.77 13.22 -7.35
N VAL A 112 2.04 13.63 -7.25
CA VAL A 112 2.41 15.05 -7.29
C VAL A 112 2.14 15.66 -8.67
N ASN A 113 2.48 14.93 -9.74
CA ASN A 113 2.43 15.43 -11.11
C ASN A 113 1.01 15.49 -11.70
N THR A 114 0.05 14.72 -11.18
CA THR A 114 -1.33 14.65 -11.72
C THR A 114 -2.20 15.88 -11.44
N LYS A 115 -1.82 16.75 -10.50
CA LYS A 115 -2.55 18.00 -10.23
C LYS A 115 -2.19 19.16 -11.17
N LEU A 116 -1.08 19.06 -11.91
CA LEU A 116 -0.61 20.08 -12.86
C LEU A 116 -1.45 20.18 -14.16
N LYS A 117 -2.48 19.34 -14.34
CA LYS A 117 -3.24 19.22 -15.61
C LYS A 117 -4.75 19.45 -15.52
N ILE A 118 -5.26 20.07 -14.46
CA ILE A 118 -6.62 20.63 -14.52
C ILE A 118 -6.46 22.13 -14.77
N PRO A 119 -6.46 22.61 -16.04
CA PRO A 119 -6.63 24.02 -16.29
C PRO A 119 -7.98 24.39 -15.67
N LYS A 120 -7.97 25.33 -14.71
CA LYS A 120 -9.19 25.98 -14.26
C LYS A 120 -9.80 26.63 -15.51
N ARG A 121 -10.89 26.05 -16.02
CA ARG A 121 -11.82 26.75 -16.90
C ARG A 121 -12.72 27.61 -16.04
#